data_AF-A0A2N9XIW3-F1
#
_entry.id   AF-A0A2N9XIW3-F1
#
_cell.length_a   1.000
_cell.length_b   1.000
_cell.length_c   1.000
_cell.angle_alpha   90.00
_cell.angle_beta   90.00
_cell.angle_gamma   90.00
#
_symmetry.space_group_name_H-M   'P 1'
#
loop_
_entity.id
_entity.type
_entity.pdbx_description
1 polymer ?
#
loop_
_entity_poly.entity_id
_entity_poly.type
_entity_poly.pdbx_seq_one_letter_code
_entity_poly.pdbx_strand_id
1 'polypeptide(L)'
;MSKPSLTNELTRLYELLEKGAITQEEYEEHKALLLNQARGASSQNDSYSSSPAQAKPASEVPQIIINQSSSVAASASATAVAKNGGCLKSVLAAIGFLVVIGAILKACSSDEKTVSSTPASEPAAQIVANAVNQEAAQENMQAALQTAKQENTAVNNEINALWTDMDADVRNHLKSQQLAWNQQKKRQCQSNQYPTPEQNQIEHLNCETSLTHTRISELEILQNQLYAEVKEAKLQKLRQEANDSLEVLQATWDSIPEPIKDQLSTNFKNWTKSADNECDSAKPADTQLQTDINRYICRIKLVKAKTKELEGYKI
;
A
#
# COMPACT_ATOMS: atom_id res chain seq x y z
N MET A 1 25.78 -2.05 -17.18
CA MET A 1 25.00 -1.23 -16.23
C MET A 1 25.60 -1.40 -14.85
N SER A 2 26.04 -0.32 -14.21
CA SER A 2 26.67 -0.35 -12.88
C SER A 2 25.65 -0.77 -11.83
N LYS A 3 26.02 -1.66 -10.91
CA LYS A 3 25.17 -1.99 -9.75
C LYS A 3 24.85 -0.70 -8.98
N PRO A 4 23.59 -0.51 -8.51
CA PRO A 4 23.27 0.60 -7.62
C PRO A 4 24.15 0.55 -6.37
N SER A 5 24.51 1.71 -5.83
CA SER A 5 25.24 1.76 -4.55
C SER A 5 24.32 1.32 -3.41
N LEU A 6 24.87 0.65 -2.39
CA LEU A 6 24.15 0.24 -1.18
C LEU A 6 23.36 1.40 -0.56
N THR A 7 23.94 2.60 -0.56
CA THR A 7 23.31 3.83 -0.08
C THR A 7 22.03 4.15 -0.85
N ASN A 8 22.02 4.02 -2.18
CA ASN A 8 20.82 4.29 -2.98
C ASN A 8 19.71 3.25 -2.73
N GLU A 9 20.08 1.98 -2.50
CA GLU A 9 19.12 0.92 -2.21
C GLU A 9 18.49 1.08 -0.81
N LEU A 10 19.28 1.47 0.19
CA LEU A 10 18.78 1.80 1.53
C LEU A 10 17.87 3.04 1.52
N THR A 11 18.25 4.09 0.80
CA THR A 11 17.41 5.30 0.65
C THR A 11 16.06 4.95 0.03
N ARG A 12 16.06 4.13 -1.03
CA ARG A 12 14.82 3.69 -1.67
C ARG A 12 13.98 2.79 -0.76
N LEU A 13 14.61 1.94 0.05
CA LEU A 13 13.92 1.11 1.03
C LEU A 13 13.27 1.95 2.13
N TYR A 14 13.97 3.00 2.59
CA TYR A 14 13.42 3.96 3.55
C TYR A 14 12.29 4.79 2.94
N GLU A 15 12.40 5.25 1.70
CA GLU A 15 11.29 5.92 1.00
C GLU A 15 10.07 5.01 0.87
N LEU A 16 10.25 3.71 0.66
CA LEU A 16 9.13 2.77 0.62
C LEU A 16 8.46 2.63 1.99
N LEU A 17 9.23 2.66 3.08
CA LEU A 17 8.69 2.67 4.44
C LEU A 17 7.95 3.98 4.73
N GLU A 18 8.55 5.12 4.39
CA GLU A 18 7.97 6.45 4.57
C GLU A 18 6.69 6.64 3.75
N LYS A 19 6.66 6.08 2.54
CA LYS A 19 5.47 6.02 1.67
C LYS A 19 4.47 4.93 2.08
N GLY A 20 4.72 4.20 3.18
CA GLY A 20 3.86 3.14 3.69
C GLY A 20 3.71 1.92 2.76
N ALA A 21 4.59 1.79 1.76
CA ALA A 21 4.59 0.71 0.79
C ALA A 21 5.12 -0.62 1.36
N ILE A 22 5.88 -0.54 2.46
CA ILE A 22 6.36 -1.68 3.25
C ILE A 22 6.16 -1.41 4.74
N THR A 23 5.99 -2.45 5.55
CA THR A 23 5.92 -2.34 7.02
C THR A 23 7.30 -2.11 7.63
N GLN A 24 7.32 -1.70 8.90
CA GLN A 24 8.58 -1.60 9.66
C GLN A 24 9.33 -2.95 9.74
N GLU A 25 8.60 -4.06 9.82
CA GLU A 25 9.15 -5.41 9.86
C GLU A 25 9.78 -5.78 8.50
N GLU A 26 9.05 -5.56 7.40
CA GLU A 26 9.54 -5.77 6.04
C GLU A 26 10.76 -4.87 5.73
N TYR A 27 10.77 -3.63 6.24
CA TYR A 27 11.91 -2.73 6.13
C TYR A 27 13.15 -3.29 6.84
N GLU A 28 13.04 -3.76 8.08
CA GLU A 28 14.21 -4.28 8.81
C GLU A 28 14.73 -5.60 8.23
N GLU A 29 13.85 -6.48 7.73
CA GLU A 29 14.25 -7.70 7.03
C GLU A 29 15.03 -7.41 5.74
N HIS A 30 14.50 -6.50 4.90
CA HIS A 30 15.14 -6.13 3.65
C HIS A 30 16.44 -5.35 3.87
N LYS A 31 16.49 -4.50 4.89
CA LYS A 31 17.70 -3.79 5.31
C LYS A 31 18.79 -4.77 5.77
N ALA A 32 18.45 -5.79 6.55
CA ALA A 32 19.40 -6.82 6.97
C ALA A 32 19.95 -7.62 5.77
N LEU A 33 19.10 -7.95 4.80
CA LEU A 33 19.49 -8.60 3.54
C LEU A 33 20.49 -7.76 2.73
N LEU A 34 20.20 -6.47 2.53
CA LEU A 34 21.08 -5.55 1.80
C LEU A 34 22.46 -5.40 2.48
N LEU A 35 22.48 -5.28 3.80
CA LEU A 35 23.72 -5.17 4.58
C LEU A 35 24.55 -6.47 4.53
N ASN A 36 23.91 -7.63 4.51
CA ASN A 36 24.60 -8.92 4.40
C ASN A 36 25.14 -9.18 2.99
N GLN A 37 24.43 -8.76 1.94
CA GLN A 37 24.94 -8.82 0.56
C GLN A 37 26.15 -7.90 0.35
N ALA A 38 26.16 -6.72 0.98
CA ALA A 38 27.32 -5.82 0.97
C ALA A 38 28.54 -6.43 1.67
N ARG A 39 28.35 -7.19 2.77
CA ARG A 39 29.42 -7.97 3.40
C ARG A 39 29.93 -9.11 2.53
N GLY A 40 29.04 -9.81 1.83
CA GLY A 40 29.41 -10.87 0.87
C GLY A 40 30.25 -10.36 -0.31
N ALA A 41 29.98 -9.13 -0.78
CA ALA A 41 30.75 -8.48 -1.85
C ALA A 41 32.14 -8.00 -1.39
N SER A 42 32.36 -7.87 -0.08
CA SER A 42 33.65 -7.51 0.52
C SER A 42 34.57 -8.72 0.78
N SER A 43 34.12 -9.95 0.51
CA SER A 43 34.83 -11.20 0.84
C SER A 43 35.63 -11.80 -0.33
N GLN A 44 35.56 -11.25 -1.54
CA GLN A 44 36.45 -11.68 -2.62
C GLN A 44 37.74 -10.85 -2.63
N ASN A 45 38.66 -11.18 -1.73
CA ASN A 45 40.08 -11.31 -2.05
C ASN A 45 40.75 -12.24 -1.02
N ASP A 46 41.50 -13.18 -1.59
CA ASP A 46 42.51 -14.09 -1.02
C ASP A 46 42.12 -15.43 -0.36
N SER A 47 42.36 -16.48 -1.15
CA SER A 47 43.14 -17.69 -0.83
C SER A 47 42.44 -19.01 -0.42
N TYR A 48 42.46 -19.95 -1.38
CA TYR A 48 42.71 -21.41 -1.28
C TYR A 48 42.49 -22.16 0.05
N SER A 49 41.55 -23.13 0.05
CA SER A 49 41.82 -24.54 0.40
C SER A 49 40.59 -25.46 0.21
N SER A 50 40.89 -26.74 0.05
CA SER A 50 40.17 -27.79 -0.69
C SER A 50 39.08 -28.57 0.05
N SER A 51 38.10 -29.07 -0.74
CA SER A 51 37.43 -30.39 -0.68
C SER A 51 36.19 -30.62 0.24
N PRO A 52 35.31 -31.61 -0.10
CA PRO A 52 33.88 -31.33 -0.36
C PRO A 52 32.87 -32.21 0.43
N ALA A 53 31.59 -31.85 0.28
CA ALA A 53 30.37 -32.70 0.21
C ALA A 53 29.25 -32.27 1.18
N GLN A 54 28.16 -31.73 0.63
CA GLN A 54 26.82 -32.35 0.72
C GLN A 54 25.81 -31.59 -0.15
N ALA A 55 24.97 -32.37 -0.84
CA ALA A 55 23.98 -31.91 -1.80
C ALA A 55 22.58 -31.70 -1.17
N LYS A 56 21.76 -30.93 -1.92
CA LYS A 56 20.28 -30.69 -1.89
C LYS A 56 19.76 -29.46 -1.12
N PRO A 57 18.60 -28.91 -1.56
CA PRO A 57 18.15 -28.64 -2.93
C PRO A 57 17.81 -27.15 -3.14
N ALA A 58 17.62 -26.77 -4.41
CA ALA A 58 17.29 -25.43 -4.85
C ALA A 58 16.02 -24.88 -4.17
N SER A 59 16.17 -23.78 -3.44
CA SER A 59 15.05 -22.92 -3.09
C SER A 59 14.84 -21.98 -4.27
N GLU A 60 13.72 -22.18 -4.96
CA GLU A 60 13.23 -21.32 -6.02
C GLU A 60 13.14 -19.88 -5.50
N VAL A 61 13.96 -19.01 -6.10
CA VAL A 61 13.94 -17.57 -5.85
C VAL A 61 12.77 -16.99 -6.64
N PRO A 62 11.75 -16.36 -6.03
CA PRO A 62 10.88 -15.48 -6.78
C PRO A 62 11.68 -14.22 -7.15
N GLN A 63 12.26 -14.23 -8.35
CA GLN A 63 12.90 -13.05 -8.90
C GLN A 63 11.81 -12.05 -9.30
N ILE A 64 11.56 -11.07 -8.44
CA ILE A 64 10.85 -9.86 -8.86
C ILE A 64 11.84 -9.03 -9.67
N ILE A 65 11.86 -9.25 -10.98
CA ILE A 65 12.54 -8.38 -11.94
C ILE A 65 11.77 -7.06 -11.98
N ILE A 66 12.21 -6.06 -11.21
CA ILE A 66 11.81 -4.67 -11.42
C ILE A 66 12.80 -4.07 -12.41
N ASN A 67 12.56 -4.28 -13.70
CA ASN A 67 13.26 -3.54 -14.74
C ASN A 67 12.74 -2.10 -14.73
N GLN A 68 13.48 -1.19 -14.09
CA GLN A 68 13.36 0.24 -14.31
C GLN A 68 14.28 0.59 -15.48
N SER A 69 13.72 0.64 -16.70
CA SER A 69 14.45 1.16 -17.83
C SER A 69 14.26 2.68 -17.87
N SER A 70 15.30 3.37 -17.41
CA SER A 70 15.67 4.69 -17.92
C SER A 70 15.80 4.60 -19.44
N SER A 71 15.31 5.62 -20.12
CA SER A 71 15.32 5.79 -21.58
C SER A 71 16.71 5.65 -22.21
N VAL A 72 16.87 4.70 -23.14
CA VAL A 72 17.78 4.79 -24.31
C VAL A 72 17.13 4.03 -25.47
N ALA A 73 17.14 4.67 -26.66
CA ALA A 73 16.49 4.25 -27.89
C ALA A 73 16.99 2.92 -28.50
N ALA A 74 16.10 2.18 -29.16
CA ALA A 74 16.37 1.41 -30.38
C ALA A 74 15.06 1.04 -31.10
N SER A 75 15.08 1.19 -32.43
CA SER A 75 13.98 1.20 -33.38
C SER A 75 13.45 -0.17 -33.85
N ALA A 76 12.30 -0.07 -34.54
CA ALA A 76 11.74 -0.93 -35.60
C ALA A 76 10.95 -2.17 -35.12
N SER A 77 9.77 -2.53 -35.65
CA SER A 77 9.17 -2.25 -36.97
C SER A 77 7.63 -2.31 -36.92
N ALA A 78 7.00 -1.68 -37.91
CA ALA A 78 5.57 -1.51 -38.10
C ALA A 78 4.75 -2.81 -38.32
N THR A 79 3.46 -2.75 -38.00
CA THR A 79 2.41 -3.02 -39.00
C THR A 79 1.11 -2.35 -38.61
N ALA A 80 0.55 -1.64 -39.60
CA ALA A 80 -0.72 -0.95 -39.55
C ALA A 80 -1.90 -1.91 -39.59
N VAL A 81 -2.99 -1.58 -38.89
CA VAL A 81 -4.35 -1.76 -39.40
C VAL A 81 -5.17 -0.53 -39.05
N ALA A 82 -5.39 0.32 -40.03
CA ALA A 82 -6.50 1.24 -40.05
C ALA A 82 -7.77 0.44 -40.39
N LYS A 83 -8.83 0.55 -39.59
CA LYS A 83 -10.20 0.57 -40.13
C LYS A 83 -11.17 1.23 -39.15
N ASN A 84 -11.72 2.34 -39.61
CA ASN A 84 -12.83 3.07 -39.00
C ASN A 84 -14.08 2.22 -38.83
N GLY A 85 -14.81 2.49 -37.73
CA GLY A 85 -16.27 2.37 -37.67
C GLY A 85 -16.80 1.22 -36.83
N GLY A 86 -17.51 1.54 -35.74
CA GLY A 86 -18.36 0.56 -35.06
C GLY A 86 -18.72 0.90 -33.62
N CYS A 87 -19.69 1.78 -33.44
CA CYS A 87 -20.33 2.08 -32.17
C CYS A 87 -21.10 0.86 -31.63
N LEU A 88 -20.77 0.45 -30.40
CA LEU A 88 -21.55 -0.25 -29.35
C LEU A 88 -22.64 -1.28 -29.74
N LYS A 89 -22.46 -2.52 -29.26
CA LYS A 89 -23.39 -3.27 -28.36
C LYS A 89 -22.81 -4.66 -28.03
N SER A 90 -22.44 -4.90 -26.75
CA SER A 90 -23.18 -5.71 -25.75
C SER A 90 -22.53 -7.09 -25.60
N VAL A 91 -22.14 -7.59 -24.42
CA VAL A 91 -22.96 -8.26 -23.38
C VAL A 91 -22.01 -8.50 -22.18
N LEU A 92 -22.23 -7.96 -20.96
CA LEU A 92 -23.02 -8.52 -19.83
C LEU A 92 -22.56 -9.88 -19.27
N ALA A 93 -21.88 -9.85 -18.11
CA ALA A 93 -21.93 -10.76 -16.93
C ALA A 93 -20.64 -10.55 -16.10
N ALA A 94 -20.60 -10.24 -14.79
CA ALA A 94 -21.56 -10.34 -13.70
C ALA A 94 -21.25 -9.34 -12.56
N ILE A 95 -22.31 -8.66 -12.07
CA ILE A 95 -22.76 -8.36 -10.69
C ILE A 95 -21.69 -8.25 -9.57
N GLY A 96 -21.61 -7.18 -8.75
CA GLY A 96 -22.59 -6.10 -8.58
C GLY A 96 -22.21 -4.94 -7.66
N PHE A 97 -23.15 -3.98 -7.69
CA PHE A 97 -23.31 -2.72 -6.95
C PHE A 97 -22.58 -1.46 -7.43
N LEU A 98 -23.07 -0.88 -8.53
CA LEU A 98 -22.93 0.53 -8.89
C LEU A 98 -24.33 1.17 -8.95
N VAL A 99 -24.53 2.26 -8.20
CA VAL A 99 -25.72 3.13 -8.29
C VAL A 99 -25.24 4.57 -8.52
N VAL A 100 -25.48 5.03 -9.75
CA VAL A 100 -25.92 6.37 -10.20
C VAL A 100 -25.00 7.60 -10.02
N ILE A 101 -24.66 8.22 -11.17
CA ILE A 101 -24.81 9.63 -11.62
C ILE A 101 -24.58 9.57 -13.15
N GLY A 102 -25.23 10.24 -14.11
CA GLY A 102 -26.18 11.35 -14.15
C GLY A 102 -25.75 12.35 -15.26
N ALA A 103 -26.56 12.45 -16.34
CA ALA A 103 -26.65 13.52 -17.38
C ALA A 103 -25.53 13.70 -18.44
N ILE A 104 -25.68 14.27 -19.66
CA ILE A 104 -26.72 14.54 -20.70
C ILE A 104 -25.94 15.09 -21.95
N LEU A 105 -26.36 14.71 -23.18
CA LEU A 105 -26.31 15.35 -24.54
C LEU A 105 -25.27 16.48 -24.85
N LYS A 106 -24.68 16.61 -26.06
CA LYS A 106 -25.30 17.11 -27.32
C LYS A 106 -24.25 17.32 -28.44
N ALA A 107 -24.77 17.41 -29.66
CA ALA A 107 -24.17 17.38 -31.01
C ALA A 107 -23.23 18.51 -31.44
N CYS A 108 -22.49 18.28 -32.53
CA CYS A 108 -22.28 19.24 -33.63
C CYS A 108 -22.07 18.51 -34.97
N SER A 109 -22.91 18.84 -35.95
CA SER A 109 -22.72 18.59 -37.38
C SER A 109 -21.87 19.72 -37.99
N SER A 110 -21.16 19.44 -39.09
CA SER A 110 -21.24 20.19 -40.36
C SER A 110 -20.31 19.60 -41.42
N ASP A 111 -20.92 19.24 -42.56
CA ASP A 111 -20.29 19.15 -43.88
C ASP A 111 -20.32 20.55 -44.51
N GLU A 112 -19.20 21.03 -45.05
CA GLU A 112 -19.22 22.04 -46.12
C GLU A 112 -18.07 21.80 -47.11
N LYS A 113 -18.43 21.93 -48.39
CA LYS A 113 -17.63 21.62 -49.57
C LYS A 113 -17.11 22.92 -50.19
N THR A 114 -15.92 22.83 -50.77
CA THR A 114 -15.48 23.38 -52.09
C THR A 114 -14.34 24.42 -52.11
N VAL A 115 -13.43 24.14 -53.06
CA VAL A 115 -12.53 25.00 -53.85
C VAL A 115 -11.08 25.13 -53.37
N SER A 116 -10.27 24.27 -53.99
CA SER A 116 -8.85 24.43 -54.25
C SER A 116 -8.56 25.69 -55.07
N SER A 117 -7.66 26.53 -54.57
CA SER A 117 -6.81 27.39 -55.40
C SER A 117 -5.40 27.43 -54.80
N THR A 118 -4.40 27.31 -55.66
CA THR A 118 -2.95 27.36 -55.42
C THR A 118 -2.33 27.66 -56.79
N PRO A 119 -1.14 28.31 -56.96
CA PRO A 119 -0.14 28.75 -55.98
C PRO A 119 0.32 30.22 -56.13
N ALA A 120 1.06 30.76 -55.15
CA ALA A 120 2.46 31.21 -55.35
C ALA A 120 3.00 32.07 -54.18
N SER A 121 4.16 31.63 -53.67
CA SER A 121 5.26 32.42 -53.10
C SER A 121 5.06 33.17 -51.77
N GLU A 122 5.31 32.51 -50.63
CA GLU A 122 6.10 33.09 -49.52
C GLU A 122 6.60 32.03 -48.52
N PRO A 123 7.84 31.52 -48.62
CA PRO A 123 8.35 30.52 -47.69
C PRO A 123 8.59 31.08 -46.27
N ALA A 124 8.84 32.38 -46.11
CA ALA A 124 9.31 32.95 -44.85
C ALA A 124 8.20 33.26 -43.83
N ALA A 125 7.05 33.79 -44.28
CA ALA A 125 5.94 34.14 -43.38
C ALA A 125 5.23 32.90 -42.81
N GLN A 126 5.16 31.80 -43.58
CA GLN A 126 4.61 30.52 -43.13
C GLN A 126 5.53 29.79 -42.14
N ILE A 127 6.85 29.93 -42.26
CA ILE A 127 7.82 29.33 -41.33
C ILE A 127 7.76 30.04 -39.95
N VAL A 128 7.63 31.37 -39.93
CA VAL A 128 7.50 32.12 -38.66
C VAL A 128 6.15 31.87 -37.99
N ALA A 129 5.05 31.83 -38.75
CA ALA A 129 3.73 31.50 -38.19
C ALA A 129 3.63 30.05 -37.68
N ASN A 130 4.29 29.09 -38.35
CA ASN A 130 4.36 27.71 -37.88
C ASN A 130 5.26 27.57 -36.64
N ALA A 131 6.37 28.31 -36.55
CA ALA A 131 7.24 28.29 -35.38
C ALA A 131 6.57 28.87 -34.12
N VAL A 132 5.87 30.00 -34.26
CA VAL A 132 5.11 30.63 -33.15
C VAL A 132 3.97 29.73 -32.67
N ASN A 133 3.28 29.04 -33.59
CA ASN A 133 2.25 28.05 -33.23
C ASN A 133 2.84 26.79 -32.56
N GLN A 134 4.07 26.40 -32.91
CA GLN A 134 4.78 25.28 -32.28
C GLN A 134 5.24 25.61 -30.86
N GLU A 135 5.78 26.81 -30.63
CA GLU A 135 6.17 27.29 -29.30
C GLU A 135 4.94 27.41 -28.37
N ALA A 136 3.84 27.99 -28.86
CA ALA A 136 2.60 28.09 -28.06
C ALA A 136 2.00 26.71 -27.74
N ALA A 137 2.03 25.75 -28.68
CA ALA A 137 1.59 24.38 -28.43
C ALA A 137 2.48 23.66 -27.42
N GLN A 138 3.79 23.92 -27.43
CA GLN A 138 4.75 23.32 -26.52
C GLN A 138 4.66 23.92 -25.10
N GLU A 139 4.46 25.23 -24.98
CA GLU A 139 4.23 25.92 -23.70
C GLU A 139 2.93 25.43 -23.04
N ASN A 140 1.86 25.26 -23.82
CA ASN A 140 0.60 24.69 -23.34
C ASN A 140 0.77 23.23 -22.85
N MET A 141 1.57 22.42 -23.54
CA MET A 141 1.85 21.04 -23.13
C MET A 141 2.66 20.97 -21.83
N GLN A 142 3.64 21.86 -21.65
CA GLN A 142 4.40 21.93 -20.39
C GLN A 142 3.53 22.37 -19.22
N ALA A 143 2.64 23.35 -19.43
CA ALA A 143 1.68 23.77 -18.42
C ALA A 143 0.74 22.62 -18.03
N ALA A 144 0.19 21.89 -19.01
CA ALA A 144 -0.67 20.73 -18.77
C ALA A 144 0.06 19.62 -17.99
N LEU A 145 1.31 19.32 -18.34
CA LEU A 145 2.12 18.36 -17.61
C LEU A 145 2.38 18.81 -16.16
N GLN A 146 2.62 20.09 -15.94
CA GLN A 146 2.83 20.64 -14.61
C GLN A 146 1.56 20.54 -13.76
N THR A 147 0.39 20.87 -14.33
CA THR A 147 -0.91 20.70 -13.67
C THR A 147 -1.16 19.23 -13.31
N ALA A 148 -0.98 18.31 -14.26
CA ALA A 148 -1.18 16.88 -14.03
C ALA A 148 -0.27 16.35 -12.91
N LYS A 149 0.99 16.81 -12.84
CA LYS A 149 1.92 16.47 -11.75
C LYS A 149 1.44 17.00 -10.39
N GLN A 150 0.96 18.24 -10.34
CA GLN A 150 0.47 18.86 -9.11
C GLN A 150 -0.77 18.15 -8.58
N GLU A 151 -1.75 17.88 -9.44
CA GLU A 151 -2.98 17.16 -9.08
C GLU A 151 -2.69 15.74 -8.62
N ASN A 152 -1.84 15.01 -9.36
CA ASN A 152 -1.43 13.66 -8.97
C ASN A 152 -0.68 13.65 -7.62
N THR A 153 0.16 14.65 -7.36
CA THR A 153 0.83 14.78 -6.06
C THR A 153 -0.18 15.07 -4.96
N ALA A 154 -1.12 15.97 -5.18
CA ALA A 154 -2.13 16.36 -4.20
C ALA A 154 -3.01 15.16 -3.80
N VAL A 155 -3.55 14.41 -4.77
CA VAL A 155 -4.41 13.26 -4.49
C VAL A 155 -3.66 12.09 -3.86
N ASN A 156 -2.37 11.90 -4.21
CA ASN A 156 -1.53 10.90 -3.53
C ASN A 156 -1.26 11.28 -2.06
N ASN A 157 -1.09 12.57 -1.76
CA ASN A 157 -0.98 13.03 -0.38
C ASN A 157 -2.29 12.81 0.38
N GLU A 158 -3.43 13.06 -0.26
CA GLU A 158 -4.77 12.88 0.33
C GLU A 158 -5.03 11.41 0.69
N ILE A 159 -4.83 10.46 -0.23
CA ILE A 159 -5.02 9.04 0.05
C ILE A 159 -4.06 8.54 1.14
N ASN A 160 -2.83 9.04 1.18
CA ASN A 160 -1.85 8.67 2.21
C ASN A 160 -2.23 9.22 3.59
N ALA A 161 -2.76 10.45 3.64
CA ALA A 161 -3.28 11.03 4.87
C ALA A 161 -4.48 10.23 5.39
N LEU A 162 -5.45 9.91 4.53
CA LEU A 162 -6.60 9.06 4.87
C LEU A 162 -6.15 7.70 5.39
N TRP A 163 -5.23 7.04 4.69
CA TRP A 163 -4.70 5.74 5.10
C TRP A 163 -3.99 5.78 6.46
N THR A 164 -3.24 6.85 6.72
CA THR A 164 -2.50 7.05 7.98
C THR A 164 -3.43 7.32 9.15
N ASP A 165 -4.44 8.17 8.96
CA ASP A 165 -5.44 8.52 9.97
C ASP A 165 -6.41 7.36 10.28
N MET A 166 -6.57 6.43 9.33
CA MET A 166 -7.41 5.26 9.51
C MET A 166 -7.05 4.46 10.77
N ASP A 167 -8.07 3.99 11.50
CA ASP A 167 -7.85 3.12 12.66
C ASP A 167 -7.00 1.92 12.26
N ALA A 168 -5.99 1.59 13.09
CA ALA A 168 -5.00 0.58 12.75
C ALA A 168 -5.61 -0.81 12.48
N ASP A 169 -6.68 -1.19 13.19
CA ASP A 169 -7.33 -2.48 13.00
C ASP A 169 -8.05 -2.52 11.65
N VAL A 170 -8.73 -1.42 11.28
CA VAL A 170 -9.40 -1.27 9.98
C VAL A 170 -8.39 -1.22 8.83
N ARG A 171 -7.32 -0.45 8.98
CA ARG A 171 -6.22 -0.39 8.00
C ARG A 171 -5.62 -1.77 7.76
N ASN A 172 -5.36 -2.53 8.82
CA ASN A 172 -4.85 -3.90 8.71
C ASN A 172 -5.82 -4.83 7.98
N HIS A 173 -7.12 -4.70 8.24
CA HIS A 173 -8.15 -5.46 7.52
C HIS A 173 -8.17 -5.12 6.02
N LEU A 174 -7.98 -3.86 5.65
CA LEU A 174 -8.00 -3.39 4.25
C LEU A 174 -6.66 -3.52 3.51
N LYS A 175 -5.56 -3.86 4.19
CA LYS A 175 -4.20 -3.87 3.62
C LYS A 175 -4.10 -4.66 2.33
N SER A 176 -4.64 -5.89 2.30
CA SER A 176 -4.59 -6.75 1.12
C SER A 176 -5.34 -6.14 -0.08
N GLN A 177 -6.51 -5.55 0.17
CA GLN A 177 -7.31 -4.88 -0.86
C GLN A 177 -6.58 -3.65 -1.41
N GLN A 178 -5.94 -2.86 -0.54
CA GLN A 178 -5.18 -1.68 -0.96
C GLN A 178 -3.95 -2.05 -1.81
N LEU A 179 -3.24 -3.13 -1.45
CA LEU A 179 -2.12 -3.63 -2.24
C LEU A 179 -2.57 -4.12 -3.63
N ALA A 180 -3.69 -4.86 -3.69
CA ALA A 180 -4.27 -5.31 -4.95
C ALA A 180 -4.70 -4.13 -5.83
N TRP A 181 -5.34 -3.13 -5.22
CA TRP A 181 -5.73 -1.90 -5.92
C TRP A 181 -4.52 -1.13 -6.47
N ASN A 182 -3.43 -0.99 -5.69
CA ASN A 182 -2.20 -0.34 -6.17
C ASN A 182 -1.62 -1.06 -7.41
N GLN A 183 -1.58 -2.39 -7.39
CA GLN A 183 -1.13 -3.19 -8.53
C GLN A 183 -2.07 -3.08 -9.74
N GLN A 184 -3.37 -2.97 -9.50
CA GLN A 184 -4.37 -2.75 -10.53
C GLN A 184 -4.22 -1.37 -11.17
N LYS A 185 -4.15 -0.30 -10.38
CA LYS A 185 -3.94 1.09 -10.85
C LYS A 185 -2.72 1.17 -11.77
N LYS A 186 -1.59 0.60 -11.34
CA LYS A 186 -0.36 0.59 -12.13
C LYS A 186 -0.55 -0.07 -13.50
N ARG A 187 -1.29 -1.17 -13.59
CA ARG A 187 -1.57 -1.85 -14.86
C ARG A 187 -2.55 -1.07 -15.73
N GLN A 188 -3.58 -0.46 -15.12
CA GLN A 188 -4.62 0.27 -15.84
C GLN A 188 -4.10 1.59 -16.45
N CYS A 189 -3.18 2.27 -15.76
CA CYS A 189 -2.65 3.55 -16.22
C CYS A 189 -1.40 3.44 -17.10
N GLN A 190 -0.94 2.24 -17.43
CA GLN A 190 0.14 2.06 -18.39
C GLN A 190 -0.36 2.36 -19.81
N SER A 191 0.08 3.48 -20.38
CA SER A 191 -0.20 3.85 -21.77
C SER A 191 1.06 4.40 -22.46
N ASN A 192 1.28 3.95 -23.69
CA ASN A 192 2.25 4.48 -24.65
C ASN A 192 1.56 4.79 -25.99
N GLN A 193 0.29 5.18 -25.94
CA GLN A 193 -0.58 5.31 -27.11
C GLN A 193 -0.48 6.68 -27.81
N TYR A 194 0.20 7.65 -27.20
CA TYR A 194 0.25 9.02 -27.70
C TYR A 194 1.57 9.33 -28.44
N PRO A 195 1.56 10.29 -29.39
CA PRO A 195 2.72 10.59 -30.24
C PRO A 195 3.95 11.13 -29.49
N THR A 196 3.75 11.84 -28.38
CA THR A 196 4.84 12.43 -27.60
C THR A 196 4.99 11.78 -26.23
N PRO A 197 6.22 11.68 -25.69
CA PRO A 197 6.45 11.23 -24.32
C PRO A 197 5.68 12.05 -23.28
N GLU A 198 5.62 13.36 -23.45
CA GLU A 198 4.92 14.29 -22.56
C GLU A 198 3.42 13.99 -22.51
N GLN A 199 2.81 13.73 -23.67
CA GLN A 199 1.38 13.42 -23.73
C GLN A 199 1.08 12.06 -23.09
N ASN A 200 1.93 11.05 -23.28
CA ASN A 200 1.79 9.78 -22.55
C ASN A 200 1.92 9.98 -21.03
N GLN A 201 2.82 10.87 -20.59
CA GLN A 201 2.99 11.17 -19.17
C GLN A 201 1.78 11.89 -18.58
N ILE A 202 1.22 12.88 -19.28
CA ILE A 202 0.01 13.59 -18.86
C ILE A 202 -1.14 12.59 -18.66
N GLU A 203 -1.35 11.71 -19.64
CA GLU A 203 -2.45 10.74 -19.61
C GLU A 203 -2.26 9.67 -18.54
N HIS A 204 -1.01 9.25 -18.29
CA HIS A 204 -0.67 8.38 -17.16
C HIS A 204 -1.04 9.04 -15.82
N LEU A 205 -0.61 10.28 -15.60
CA LEU A 205 -0.88 11.03 -14.37
C LEU A 205 -2.38 11.26 -14.16
N ASN A 206 -3.10 11.66 -15.21
CA ASN A 206 -4.54 11.89 -15.16
C ASN A 206 -5.31 10.60 -14.83
N CYS A 207 -4.93 9.47 -15.43
CA CYS A 207 -5.49 8.17 -15.09
C CYS A 207 -5.28 7.83 -13.61
N GLU A 208 -4.04 7.97 -13.12
CA GLU A 208 -3.75 7.67 -11.71
C GLU A 208 -4.51 8.61 -10.77
N THR A 209 -4.63 9.89 -11.12
CA THR A 209 -5.38 10.89 -10.34
C THR A 209 -6.85 10.48 -10.23
N SER A 210 -7.49 10.18 -11.36
CA SER A 210 -8.90 9.78 -11.40
C SER A 210 -9.17 8.53 -10.56
N LEU A 211 -8.35 7.47 -10.73
CA LEU A 211 -8.52 6.25 -9.96
C LEU A 211 -8.26 6.46 -8.47
N THR A 212 -7.29 7.31 -8.11
CA THR A 212 -6.98 7.59 -6.70
C THR A 212 -8.10 8.36 -6.03
N HIS A 213 -8.74 9.33 -6.70
CA HIS A 213 -9.94 10.00 -6.17
C HIS A 213 -11.09 9.02 -5.90
N THR A 214 -11.39 8.14 -6.85
CA THR A 214 -12.42 7.09 -6.62
C THR A 214 -12.06 6.24 -5.41
N ARG A 215 -10.79 5.85 -5.28
CA ARG A 215 -10.33 5.03 -4.17
C ARG A 215 -10.42 5.74 -2.81
N ILE A 216 -10.15 7.04 -2.75
CA ILE A 216 -10.31 7.83 -1.53
C ILE A 216 -11.75 7.72 -1.02
N SER A 217 -12.74 7.99 -1.88
CA SER A 217 -14.15 7.88 -1.50
C SER A 217 -14.55 6.46 -1.09
N GLU A 218 -14.02 5.43 -1.77
CA GLU A 218 -14.23 4.04 -1.35
C GLU A 218 -13.66 3.76 0.04
N LEU A 219 -12.44 4.21 0.33
CA LEU A 219 -11.78 4.00 1.62
C LEU A 219 -12.50 4.70 2.77
N GLU A 220 -13.02 5.91 2.55
CA GLU A 220 -13.84 6.63 3.53
C GLU A 220 -15.12 5.85 3.87
N ILE A 221 -15.80 5.29 2.86
CA ILE A 221 -16.98 4.45 3.07
C ILE A 221 -16.62 3.18 3.82
N LEU A 222 -15.57 2.47 3.35
CA LEU A 222 -15.13 1.21 3.94
C LEU A 222 -14.69 1.38 5.40
N GLN A 223 -13.98 2.46 5.72
CA GLN A 223 -13.57 2.73 7.10
C GLN A 223 -14.77 2.84 8.03
N ASN A 224 -15.78 3.62 7.63
CA ASN A 224 -16.98 3.83 8.43
C ASN A 224 -17.81 2.55 8.59
N GLN A 225 -17.90 1.74 7.53
CA GLN A 225 -18.65 0.48 7.54
C GLN A 225 -17.96 -0.60 8.38
N LEU A 226 -16.63 -0.72 8.26
CA LEU A 226 -15.87 -1.82 8.86
C LEU A 226 -15.45 -1.54 10.30
N TYR A 227 -15.47 -0.29 10.77
CA TYR A 227 -14.96 0.05 12.10
C TYR A 227 -15.59 -0.80 13.21
N ALA A 228 -16.92 -0.88 13.26
CA ALA A 228 -17.62 -1.64 14.30
C ALA A 228 -17.36 -3.14 14.18
N GLU A 229 -17.44 -3.69 12.97
CA GLU A 229 -17.24 -5.13 12.72
C GLU A 229 -15.82 -5.58 13.11
N VAL A 230 -14.80 -4.86 12.66
CA VAL A 230 -13.40 -5.18 12.91
C VAL A 230 -13.08 -5.07 14.41
N LYS A 231 -13.56 -4.02 15.08
CA LYS A 231 -13.36 -3.83 16.52
C LYS A 231 -14.09 -4.88 17.35
N GLU A 232 -15.32 -5.25 16.99
CA GLU A 232 -16.05 -6.31 17.69
C GLU A 232 -15.36 -7.67 17.51
N ALA A 233 -14.90 -8.00 16.29
CA ALA A 233 -14.12 -9.22 16.07
C ALA A 233 -12.83 -9.26 16.91
N LYS A 234 -12.14 -8.11 17.05
CA LYS A 234 -11.00 -7.97 17.95
C LYS A 234 -11.38 -8.16 19.41
N LEU A 235 -12.48 -7.55 19.86
CA LEU A 235 -12.98 -7.71 21.22
C LEU A 235 -13.30 -9.17 21.54
N GLN A 236 -13.92 -9.92 20.61
CA GLN A 236 -14.19 -11.34 20.79
C GLN A 236 -12.90 -12.17 20.94
N LYS A 237 -11.86 -11.89 20.13
CA LYS A 237 -10.55 -12.54 20.30
C LYS A 237 -9.92 -12.23 21.65
N LEU A 238 -9.99 -10.99 22.10
CA LEU A 238 -9.48 -10.59 23.41
C LEU A 238 -10.26 -11.21 24.57
N ARG A 239 -11.58 -11.39 24.44
CA ARG A 239 -12.39 -12.13 25.42
C ARG A 239 -11.92 -13.58 25.53
N GLN A 240 -11.71 -14.25 24.40
CA GLN A 240 -11.19 -15.61 24.39
C GLN A 240 -9.80 -15.68 25.02
N GLU A 241 -8.87 -14.81 24.60
CA GLU A 241 -7.51 -14.79 25.13
C GLU A 241 -7.47 -14.49 26.64
N ALA A 242 -8.37 -13.65 27.14
CA ALA A 242 -8.50 -13.38 28.57
C ALA A 242 -8.96 -14.63 29.34
N ASN A 243 -9.95 -15.36 28.81
CA ASN A 243 -10.40 -16.63 29.40
C ASN A 243 -9.26 -17.65 29.39
N ASP A 244 -8.59 -17.86 28.25
CA ASP A 244 -7.46 -18.77 28.13
C ASP A 244 -6.33 -18.40 29.12
N SER A 245 -6.04 -17.11 29.27
CA SER A 245 -5.03 -16.63 30.22
C SER A 245 -5.42 -16.91 31.68
N LEU A 246 -6.72 -16.79 32.02
CA LEU A 246 -7.23 -17.12 33.35
C LEU A 246 -7.18 -18.63 33.63
N GLU A 247 -7.48 -19.47 32.64
CA GLU A 247 -7.34 -20.92 32.76
C GLU A 247 -5.88 -21.32 33.02
N VAL A 248 -4.94 -20.72 32.30
CA VAL A 248 -3.50 -20.95 32.52
C VAL A 248 -3.06 -20.46 33.91
N LEU A 249 -3.57 -19.30 34.37
CA LEU A 249 -3.30 -18.81 35.71
C LEU A 249 -3.83 -19.78 36.77
N GLN A 250 -5.06 -20.28 36.60
CA GLN A 250 -5.68 -21.22 37.52
C GLN A 250 -4.91 -22.55 37.56
N ALA A 251 -4.58 -23.12 36.39
CA ALA A 251 -3.77 -24.33 36.32
C ALA A 251 -2.38 -24.14 36.96
N THR A 252 -1.78 -22.96 36.78
CA THR A 252 -0.52 -22.59 37.42
C THR A 252 -0.67 -22.51 38.94
N TRP A 253 -1.71 -21.83 39.44
CA TRP A 253 -2.03 -21.81 40.86
C TRP A 253 -2.20 -23.24 41.39
N ASP A 254 -2.99 -24.07 40.72
CA ASP A 254 -3.31 -25.44 41.15
C ASP A 254 -2.08 -26.35 41.23
N SER A 255 -1.06 -26.12 40.40
CA SER A 255 0.20 -26.85 40.43
C SER A 255 1.13 -26.50 41.61
N ILE A 256 0.88 -25.41 42.33
CA ILE A 256 1.70 -25.00 43.49
C ILE A 256 1.40 -25.93 44.69
N PRO A 257 2.43 -26.38 45.45
CA PRO A 257 2.22 -27.15 46.68
C PRO A 257 1.37 -26.40 47.73
N GLU A 258 0.51 -27.14 48.43
CA GLU A 258 -0.46 -26.56 49.38
C GLU A 258 0.15 -25.66 50.46
N PRO A 259 1.28 -26.02 51.11
CA PRO A 259 1.89 -25.15 52.12
C PRO A 259 2.31 -23.77 51.57
N ILE A 260 2.64 -23.69 50.28
CA ILE A 260 2.99 -22.43 49.61
C ILE A 260 1.71 -21.68 49.22
N LYS A 261 0.69 -22.38 48.71
CA LYS A 261 -0.62 -21.78 48.42
C LYS A 261 -1.22 -21.09 49.65
N ASP A 262 -1.15 -21.72 50.83
CA ASP A 262 -1.65 -21.15 52.07
C ASP A 262 -0.98 -19.80 52.40
N GLN A 263 0.33 -19.69 52.17
CA GLN A 263 1.08 -18.46 52.37
C GLN A 263 0.71 -17.37 51.34
N LEU A 264 0.40 -17.77 50.12
CA LEU A 264 0.12 -16.86 49.01
C LEU A 264 -1.36 -16.47 48.89
N SER A 265 -2.29 -17.23 49.46
CA SER A 265 -3.74 -17.14 49.21
C SER A 265 -4.32 -15.73 49.42
N THR A 266 -3.94 -15.07 50.52
CA THR A 266 -4.38 -13.69 50.79
C THR A 266 -3.84 -12.70 49.76
N ASN A 267 -2.57 -12.82 49.39
CA ASN A 267 -1.94 -11.97 48.38
C ASN A 267 -2.62 -12.17 47.01
N PHE A 268 -2.82 -13.43 46.61
CA PHE A 268 -3.43 -13.77 45.34
C PHE A 268 -4.87 -13.23 45.24
N LYS A 269 -5.69 -13.41 46.27
CA LYS A 269 -7.06 -12.88 46.34
C LYS A 269 -7.12 -11.34 46.28
N ASN A 270 -6.19 -10.68 46.96
CA ASN A 270 -6.11 -9.22 46.94
C ASN A 270 -5.66 -8.70 45.56
N TRP A 271 -4.71 -9.40 44.94
CA TRP A 271 -4.26 -9.09 43.59
C TRP A 271 -5.39 -9.17 42.58
N THR A 272 -6.26 -10.20 42.61
CA THR A 272 -7.38 -10.32 41.66
C THR A 272 -8.29 -9.09 41.69
N LYS A 273 -8.64 -8.59 42.89
CA LYS A 273 -9.44 -7.37 43.05
C LYS A 273 -8.70 -6.12 42.58
N SER A 274 -7.40 -6.04 42.88
CA SER A 274 -6.56 -4.92 42.47
C SER A 274 -6.45 -4.84 40.94
N ALA A 275 -6.28 -5.98 40.27
CA ALA A 275 -6.16 -6.05 38.82
C ALA A 275 -7.45 -5.57 38.11
N ASP A 276 -8.61 -5.99 38.61
CA ASP A 276 -9.90 -5.55 38.08
C ASP A 276 -10.08 -4.04 38.26
N ASN A 277 -9.80 -3.51 39.46
CA ASN A 277 -9.89 -2.07 39.72
C ASN A 277 -8.91 -1.25 38.88
N GLU A 278 -7.68 -1.74 38.69
CA GLU A 278 -6.68 -1.07 37.85
C GLU A 278 -7.19 -0.93 36.42
N CYS A 279 -7.69 -2.02 35.83
CA CYS A 279 -8.21 -2.01 34.46
C CYS A 279 -9.53 -1.24 34.31
N ASP A 280 -10.31 -1.08 35.39
CA ASP A 280 -11.58 -0.34 35.38
C ASP A 280 -11.40 1.16 35.65
N SER A 281 -10.30 1.55 36.31
CA SER A 281 -9.98 2.95 36.62
C SER A 281 -9.36 3.74 35.45
N ALA A 282 -9.02 3.06 34.37
CA ALA A 282 -8.46 3.69 33.18
C ALA A 282 -9.46 4.66 32.55
N LYS A 283 -8.97 5.83 32.07
CA LYS A 283 -9.81 6.81 31.38
C LYS A 283 -10.53 6.13 30.20
N PRO A 284 -11.86 6.28 30.08
CA PRO A 284 -12.58 5.71 28.95
C PRO A 284 -12.08 6.31 27.64
N ALA A 285 -12.01 5.46 26.62
CA ALA A 285 -11.72 5.88 25.25
C ALA A 285 -12.95 6.58 24.64
N ASP A 286 -12.79 7.15 23.45
CA ASP A 286 -13.85 7.89 22.76
C ASP A 286 -15.10 7.04 22.45
N THR A 287 -14.95 5.71 22.46
CA THR A 287 -16.05 4.76 22.28
C THR A 287 -16.07 3.71 23.39
N GLN A 288 -17.25 3.21 23.73
CA GLN A 288 -17.40 2.10 24.68
C GLN A 288 -16.67 0.84 24.19
N LEU A 289 -16.76 0.56 22.88
CA LEU A 289 -16.10 -0.60 22.27
C LEU A 289 -14.57 -0.55 22.44
N GLN A 290 -13.96 0.63 22.22
CA GLN A 290 -12.52 0.79 22.45
C GLN A 290 -12.16 0.75 23.96
N THR A 291 -13.05 1.22 24.83
CA THR A 291 -12.88 1.10 26.29
C THR A 291 -12.85 -0.37 26.72
N ASP A 292 -13.77 -1.19 26.21
CA ASP A 292 -13.81 -2.63 26.49
C ASP A 292 -12.55 -3.33 25.97
N ILE A 293 -12.10 -3.02 24.75
CA ILE A 293 -10.85 -3.54 24.19
C ILE A 293 -9.66 -3.22 25.11
N ASN A 294 -9.53 -1.97 25.56
CA ASN A 294 -8.45 -1.54 26.45
C ASN A 294 -8.48 -2.30 27.79
N ARG A 295 -9.68 -2.49 28.34
CA ARG A 295 -9.90 -3.25 29.58
C ARG A 295 -9.41 -4.69 29.46
N TYR A 296 -9.76 -5.39 28.38
CA TYR A 296 -9.31 -6.77 28.17
C TYR A 296 -7.80 -6.87 27.95
N ILE A 297 -7.20 -5.94 27.18
CA ILE A 297 -5.73 -5.88 27.02
C ILE A 297 -5.04 -5.72 28.38
N CYS A 298 -5.54 -4.83 29.24
CA CYS A 298 -5.04 -4.65 30.59
C CYS A 298 -5.14 -5.94 31.42
N ARG A 299 -6.31 -6.58 31.44
CA ARG A 299 -6.53 -7.83 32.18
C ARG A 299 -5.60 -8.94 31.73
N ILE A 300 -5.48 -9.17 30.41
CA ILE A 300 -4.58 -10.18 29.84
C ILE A 300 -3.14 -9.93 30.30
N LYS A 301 -2.67 -8.68 30.24
CA LYS A 301 -1.31 -8.32 30.67
C LYS A 301 -1.07 -8.64 32.14
N LEU A 302 -1.99 -8.24 33.02
CA LEU A 302 -1.86 -8.48 34.46
C LEU A 302 -1.92 -9.98 34.79
N VAL A 303 -2.85 -10.71 34.18
CA VAL A 303 -2.99 -12.17 34.36
C VAL A 303 -1.73 -12.91 33.91
N LYS A 304 -1.16 -12.58 32.73
CA LYS A 304 0.09 -13.16 32.25
C LYS A 304 1.27 -12.85 33.18
N ALA A 305 1.36 -11.63 33.69
CA ALA A 305 2.39 -11.25 34.65
C ALA A 305 2.27 -12.05 35.96
N LYS A 306 1.06 -12.20 36.50
CA LYS A 306 0.83 -12.97 37.73
C LYS A 306 1.07 -14.46 37.52
N THR A 307 0.70 -15.00 36.36
CA THR A 307 1.00 -16.39 35.99
C THR A 307 2.51 -16.64 36.06
N LYS A 308 3.31 -15.75 35.44
CA LYS A 308 4.78 -15.85 35.46
C LYS A 308 5.36 -15.72 36.87
N GLU A 309 4.79 -14.87 37.73
CA GLU A 309 5.18 -14.79 39.14
C GLU A 309 4.93 -16.13 39.86
N LEU A 310 3.73 -16.71 39.65
CA LEU A 310 3.32 -17.97 40.27
C LEU A 310 4.10 -19.19 39.77
N GLU A 311 4.58 -19.16 38.52
CA GLU A 311 5.47 -20.19 37.97
C GLU A 311 6.75 -20.37 38.80
N GLY A 312 7.25 -19.31 39.45
CA GLY A 312 8.42 -19.38 40.32
C GLY A 312 8.23 -20.19 41.60
N TYR A 313 7.00 -20.56 41.92
CA TYR A 313 6.65 -21.37 43.10
C TYR A 313 6.30 -22.82 42.76
N LYS A 314 6.38 -23.20 41.47
CA LYS A 314 6.30 -24.60 41.03
C LYS A 314 7.59 -25.30 41.46
N ILE A 315 7.47 -26.49 42.06
CA ILE A 315 8.60 -27.35 42.44
C ILE A 315 8.73 -28.49 41.44
#